data_AF-A0A0Q4BF22-F1
#
_entry.id   AF-A0A0Q4BF22-F1
#
_cell.length_a   1.000
_cell.length_b   1.000
_cell.length_c   1.000
_cell.angle_alpha   90.00
_cell.angle_beta   90.00
_cell.angle_gamma   90.00
#
_symmetry.space_group_name_H-M   'P 1'
#
loop_
_entity.id
_entity.type
_entity.pdbx_description
1 polymer ?
#
loop_
_entity_poly.entity_id
_entity_poly.type
_entity_poly.pdbx_seq_one_letter_code
_entity_poly.pdbx_strand_id
1 'polypeptide(L)'
;MTIEEIDLYKLKAEDVQRYLPEGERAACKAGSWSEFAQMLIDGTARAGECEAIPPRMAAAIDAVLSLDIRLPESDPMQQKVTDRLVEFNSPDESSPVLLTGNSVVTHRILRLIFEAARVPAFVVVVDTNGLTADNAVAAGAFTPMAVMKAIADSGIAGRTLSRRIIIPGLAHASKSAMERTTRWTVEVGPVSGFELPLYLLKEQ
;
A
#
# COMPACT_ATOMS: atom_id res chain seq x y z
N MET A 1 -3.40 28.66 15.37
CA MET A 1 -4.14 27.54 14.78
C MET A 1 -3.22 26.36 14.85
N THR A 2 -3.57 25.33 15.62
CA THR A 2 -2.91 24.03 15.54
C THR A 2 -3.21 23.48 14.16
N ILE A 3 -2.19 23.34 13.31
CA ILE A 3 -2.31 22.63 12.05
C ILE A 3 -2.54 21.17 12.46
N GLU A 4 -3.74 20.64 12.22
CA GLU A 4 -3.99 19.21 12.40
C GLU A 4 -3.12 18.45 11.38
N GLU A 5 -2.27 17.55 11.88
CA GLU A 5 -1.46 16.70 11.00
C GLU A 5 -2.40 15.81 10.16
N ILE A 6 -2.04 15.63 8.89
CA ILE A 6 -2.76 14.72 8.00
C ILE A 6 -2.62 13.30 8.56
N ASP A 7 -3.75 12.60 8.73
CA ASP A 7 -3.72 11.19 9.05
C ASP A 7 -3.15 10.41 7.85
N LEU A 8 -1.92 9.92 8.03
CA LEU A 8 -1.21 9.11 7.04
C LEU A 8 -1.57 7.63 7.13
N TYR A 9 -2.52 7.25 8.00
CA TYR A 9 -2.82 5.86 8.32
C TYR A 9 -1.56 5.10 8.74
N LYS A 10 -0.75 5.69 9.64
CA LYS A 10 0.46 5.04 10.16
C LYS A 10 0.09 3.71 10.84
N LEU A 11 0.98 2.71 10.70
CA LEU A 11 0.75 1.38 11.26
C LEU A 11 0.57 1.43 12.76
N LYS A 12 -0.44 0.70 13.26
CA LYS A 12 -0.59 0.37 14.67
C LYS A 12 -0.11 -1.06 14.92
N ALA A 13 0.07 -1.42 16.19
CA ALA A 13 0.46 -2.77 16.57
C ALA A 13 -0.52 -3.82 16.01
N GLU A 14 -1.81 -3.49 15.99
CA GLU A 14 -2.88 -4.31 15.44
C GLU A 14 -2.67 -4.64 13.95
N ASP A 15 -2.20 -3.66 13.18
CA ASP A 15 -1.97 -3.81 11.74
C ASP A 15 -0.75 -4.69 11.50
N VAL A 16 0.37 -4.41 12.19
CA VAL A 16 1.60 -5.21 12.11
C VAL A 16 1.34 -6.66 12.50
N GLN A 17 0.56 -6.89 13.56
CA GLN A 17 0.25 -8.23 14.05
C GLN A 17 -0.40 -9.13 12.99
N ARG A 18 -1.17 -8.58 12.03
CA ARG A 18 -1.81 -9.37 10.94
C ARG A 18 -0.81 -10.03 9.99
N TYR A 19 0.43 -9.55 9.96
CA TYR A 19 1.49 -10.03 9.08
C TYR A 19 2.54 -10.88 9.80
N LEU A 20 2.39 -11.07 11.12
CA LEU A 20 3.26 -11.95 11.90
C LEU A 20 2.84 -13.43 11.72
N PRO A 21 3.79 -14.38 11.76
CA PRO A 21 3.52 -15.79 11.49
C PRO A 21 2.69 -16.45 12.59
N GLU A 22 1.88 -17.44 12.22
CA GLU A 22 1.18 -18.31 13.15
C GLU A 22 2.16 -19.36 13.69
N GLY A 23 2.71 -19.19 14.89
CA GLY A 23 3.70 -20.14 15.42
C GLY A 23 4.43 -19.73 16.70
N GLU A 24 5.52 -20.45 17.00
CA GLU A 24 6.36 -20.22 18.18
C GLU A 24 7.06 -18.86 18.13
N ARG A 25 6.88 -18.11 19.21
CA ARG A 25 7.36 -16.73 19.40
C ARG A 25 8.53 -16.62 20.37
N ALA A 26 9.00 -17.74 20.91
CA ALA A 26 10.08 -17.77 21.89
C ALA A 26 11.36 -17.11 21.33
N ALA A 27 11.58 -17.23 20.02
CA ALA A 27 12.66 -16.57 19.30
C ALA A 27 12.55 -15.03 19.26
N CYS A 28 11.36 -14.47 19.44
CA CYS A 28 11.12 -13.02 19.36
C CYS A 28 11.24 -12.30 20.73
N LYS A 29 11.59 -13.01 21.83
CA LYS A 29 11.70 -12.46 23.20
C LYS A 29 10.43 -11.72 23.69
N ALA A 30 9.26 -12.12 23.21
CA ALA A 30 7.97 -11.52 23.60
C ALA A 30 7.00 -12.57 24.14
N GLY A 31 6.17 -12.18 25.11
CA GLY A 31 5.14 -13.01 25.73
C GLY A 31 3.92 -13.25 24.83
N SER A 32 3.64 -12.36 23.87
CA SER A 32 2.60 -12.52 22.85
C SER A 32 2.95 -11.82 21.52
N TRP A 33 2.25 -12.16 20.43
CA TRP A 33 2.41 -11.44 19.15
C TRP A 33 1.92 -9.99 19.21
N SER A 34 0.92 -9.70 20.03
CA SER A 34 0.44 -8.34 20.27
C SER A 34 1.51 -7.51 20.99
N GLU A 35 2.15 -8.08 22.00
CA GLU A 35 3.28 -7.46 22.70
C GLU A 35 4.45 -7.23 21.74
N PHE A 36 4.83 -8.23 20.94
CA PHE A 36 5.91 -8.07 19.96
C PHE A 36 5.58 -6.97 18.93
N ALA A 37 4.35 -6.95 18.41
CA ALA A 37 3.92 -5.91 17.49
C ALA A 37 4.00 -4.51 18.13
N GLN A 38 3.63 -4.38 19.42
CA GLN A 38 3.80 -3.13 20.14
C GLN A 38 5.28 -2.76 20.31
N MET A 39 6.15 -3.71 20.64
CA MET A 39 7.59 -3.47 20.74
C MET A 39 8.19 -2.97 19.42
N LEU A 40 7.71 -3.50 18.28
CA LEU A 40 8.12 -3.03 16.94
C LEU A 40 7.66 -1.59 16.68
N ILE A 41 6.42 -1.24 17.03
CA ILE A 41 5.90 0.13 16.91
C ILE A 41 6.69 1.10 17.80
N ASP A 42 7.02 0.68 19.02
CA ASP A 42 7.76 1.49 19.99
C ASP A 42 9.26 1.59 19.65
N GLY A 43 9.74 0.83 18.65
CA GLY A 43 11.15 0.77 18.27
C GLY A 43 12.05 0.08 19.30
N THR A 44 11.46 -0.70 20.21
CA THR A 44 12.18 -1.44 21.27
C THR A 44 12.57 -2.85 20.83
N ALA A 45 12.08 -3.30 19.67
CA ALA A 45 12.47 -4.53 19.00
C ALA A 45 12.61 -4.30 17.48
N ARG A 46 13.28 -5.24 16.80
CA ARG A 46 13.39 -5.29 15.34
C ARG A 46 12.86 -6.62 14.84
N ALA A 47 12.10 -6.60 13.75
CA ALA A 47 11.56 -7.81 13.16
C ALA A 47 12.70 -8.69 12.62
N GLY A 48 13.79 -8.09 12.13
CA GLY A 48 14.99 -8.79 11.67
C GLY A 48 15.73 -9.60 12.75
N GLU A 49 15.46 -9.34 14.03
CA GLU A 49 16.02 -10.09 15.15
C GLU A 49 15.20 -11.33 15.52
N CYS A 50 13.98 -11.48 15.00
CA CYS A 50 13.17 -12.66 15.27
C CYS A 50 13.30 -13.70 14.15
N GLU A 51 13.91 -14.85 14.47
CA GLU A 51 14.11 -15.97 13.55
C GLU A 51 12.81 -16.61 13.04
N ALA A 52 11.70 -16.43 13.77
CA ALA A 52 10.39 -16.95 13.36
C ALA A 52 9.82 -16.20 12.14
N ILE A 53 10.27 -14.97 11.88
CA ILE A 53 9.75 -14.14 10.79
C ILE A 53 10.59 -14.37 9.53
N PRO A 54 9.98 -14.66 8.37
CA PRO A 54 10.72 -14.79 7.12
C PRO A 54 11.61 -13.55 6.86
N PRO A 55 12.89 -13.70 6.47
CA PRO A 55 13.83 -12.57 6.37
C PRO A 55 13.35 -11.41 5.49
N ARG A 56 12.63 -11.72 4.39
CA ARG A 56 12.04 -10.69 3.52
C ARG A 56 10.94 -9.90 4.22
N MET A 57 10.05 -10.58 4.94
CA MET A 57 8.97 -9.95 5.70
C MET A 57 9.54 -9.10 6.84
N ALA A 58 10.49 -9.65 7.58
CA ALA A 58 11.17 -8.95 8.66
C ALA A 58 11.85 -7.65 8.18
N ALA A 59 12.59 -7.72 7.07
CA ALA A 59 13.21 -6.54 6.47
C ALA A 59 12.18 -5.50 6.02
N ALA A 60 11.05 -5.92 5.44
CA ALA A 60 9.99 -5.00 5.02
C ALA A 60 9.32 -4.30 6.22
N ILE A 61 8.99 -5.04 7.29
CA ILE A 61 8.43 -4.47 8.53
C ILE A 61 9.40 -3.43 9.09
N ASP A 62 10.66 -3.81 9.26
CA ASP A 62 11.71 -2.95 9.81
C ASP A 62 11.96 -1.69 8.99
N ALA A 63 11.90 -1.80 7.66
CA ALA A 63 12.06 -0.68 6.74
C ALA A 63 10.87 0.28 6.83
N VAL A 64 9.65 -0.24 6.75
CA VAL A 64 8.41 0.56 6.80
C VAL A 64 8.28 1.29 8.12
N LEU A 65 8.54 0.62 9.26
CA LEU A 65 8.45 1.23 10.59
C LEU A 65 9.54 2.29 10.85
N SER A 66 10.65 2.24 10.10
CA SER A 66 11.71 3.26 10.20
C SER A 66 11.43 4.55 9.43
N LEU A 67 10.36 4.61 8.64
CA LEU A 67 10.00 5.78 7.84
C LEU A 67 9.38 6.89 8.70
N ASP A 68 10.14 7.95 8.96
CA ASP A 68 9.60 9.19 9.54
C ASP A 68 9.06 10.11 8.42
N ILE A 69 7.88 9.77 7.90
CA ILE A 69 7.15 10.62 6.95
C ILE A 69 6.32 11.63 7.74
N ARG A 70 6.56 12.91 7.46
CA ARG A 70 5.78 14.03 7.97
C ARG A 70 5.31 14.89 6.82
N LEU A 71 4.01 15.15 6.79
CA LEU A 71 3.42 16.12 5.87
C LEU A 71 2.96 17.31 6.70
N PRO A 72 3.63 18.47 6.56
CA PRO A 72 3.29 19.63 7.38
C PRO A 72 1.89 20.17 7.06
N GLU A 73 1.41 20.07 5.81
CA GLU A 73 0.10 20.55 5.37
C GLU A 73 -0.42 19.71 4.17
N SER A 74 -1.75 19.71 3.95
CA SER A 74 -2.38 19.08 2.78
C SER A 74 -1.97 19.82 1.51
N ASP A 75 -1.84 19.12 0.38
CA ASP A 75 -1.45 19.74 -0.90
C ASP A 75 -2.57 20.70 -1.38
N PRO A 76 -2.42 22.03 -1.18
CA PRO A 76 -3.49 22.96 -1.47
C PRO A 76 -3.68 23.14 -2.98
N MET A 77 -2.69 22.73 -3.78
CA MET A 77 -2.69 22.85 -5.23
C MET A 77 -3.23 21.60 -5.93
N GLN A 78 -3.48 20.51 -5.20
CA GLN A 78 -3.92 19.21 -5.75
C GLN A 78 -3.09 18.80 -6.97
N GLN A 79 -1.77 18.81 -6.80
CA GLN A 79 -0.84 18.51 -7.87
C GLN A 79 -1.02 17.08 -8.37
N LYS A 80 -0.91 16.91 -9.68
CA LYS A 80 -1.16 15.64 -10.37
C LYS A 80 0.12 15.07 -10.93
N VAL A 81 0.34 13.77 -10.75
CA VAL A 81 1.29 13.04 -11.59
C VAL A 81 0.69 12.86 -12.99
N THR A 82 1.54 12.90 -14.02
CA THR A 82 1.13 12.73 -15.42
C THR A 82 1.25 11.29 -15.90
N ASP A 83 2.05 10.48 -15.21
CA ASP A 83 2.28 9.08 -15.54
C ASP A 83 0.99 8.27 -15.43
N ARG A 84 0.78 7.35 -16.37
CA ARG A 84 -0.36 6.42 -16.37
C ARG A 84 -0.05 5.09 -15.71
N LEU A 85 1.23 4.72 -15.73
CA LEU A 85 1.78 3.52 -15.10
C LEU A 85 3.10 3.91 -14.43
N VAL A 86 3.24 3.58 -13.15
CA VAL A 86 4.47 3.76 -12.39
C VAL A 86 5.00 2.39 -11.99
N GLU A 87 6.33 2.26 -12.02
CA GLU A 87 7.03 1.02 -11.69
C GLU A 87 7.86 1.22 -10.41
N PHE A 88 7.67 0.33 -9.44
CA PHE A 88 8.48 0.29 -8.24
C PHE A 88 9.38 -0.93 -8.23
N ASN A 89 10.67 -0.72 -7.94
CA ASN A 89 11.69 -1.76 -7.78
C ASN A 89 11.79 -2.75 -8.94
N SER A 90 11.67 -2.27 -10.18
CA SER A 90 11.82 -3.07 -11.42
C SER A 90 10.87 -4.28 -11.48
N PRO A 91 9.55 -4.05 -11.55
CA PRO A 91 8.58 -5.14 -11.64
C PRO A 91 8.70 -5.92 -12.95
N ASP A 92 8.43 -7.21 -12.86
CA ASP A 92 8.30 -8.12 -14.00
C ASP A 92 6.84 -8.52 -14.24
N GLU A 93 6.60 -9.38 -15.22
CA GLU A 93 5.27 -9.83 -15.62
C GLU A 93 4.49 -10.59 -14.54
N SER A 94 5.17 -11.09 -13.50
CA SER A 94 4.55 -11.76 -12.35
C SER A 94 4.22 -10.79 -11.20
N SER A 95 4.72 -9.57 -11.27
CA SER A 95 4.61 -8.58 -10.20
C SER A 95 3.17 -8.08 -10.02
N PRO A 96 2.79 -7.71 -8.79
CA PRO A 96 1.43 -7.26 -8.48
C PRO A 96 1.09 -5.93 -9.15
N VAL A 97 -0.19 -5.74 -9.46
CA VAL A 97 -0.73 -4.50 -10.03
C VAL A 97 -1.62 -3.79 -9.00
N LEU A 98 -1.18 -2.62 -8.56
CA LEU A 98 -1.89 -1.76 -7.62
C LEU A 98 -2.60 -0.62 -8.37
N LEU A 99 -3.71 -0.14 -7.81
CA LEU A 99 -4.40 1.06 -8.27
C LEU A 99 -4.30 2.16 -7.22
N THR A 100 -4.06 3.39 -7.67
CA THR A 100 -4.09 4.58 -6.81
C THR A 100 -4.56 5.82 -7.59
N GLY A 101 -4.85 6.91 -6.89
CA GLY A 101 -5.18 8.20 -7.49
C GLY A 101 -3.93 8.99 -7.93
N ASN A 102 -4.10 9.99 -8.79
CA ASN A 102 -2.99 10.74 -9.38
C ASN A 102 -2.41 11.87 -8.52
N SER A 103 -2.63 11.87 -7.20
CA SER A 103 -2.05 12.88 -6.29
C SER A 103 -0.54 12.74 -6.16
N VAL A 104 0.20 13.84 -6.34
CA VAL A 104 1.67 13.87 -6.14
C VAL A 104 2.05 13.46 -4.72
N VAL A 105 1.27 13.86 -3.70
CA VAL A 105 1.51 13.49 -2.31
C VAL A 105 1.39 11.97 -2.12
N THR A 106 0.31 11.36 -2.61
CA THR A 106 0.12 9.90 -2.54
C THR A 106 1.27 9.17 -3.23
N HIS A 107 1.66 9.59 -4.43
CA HIS A 107 2.76 8.98 -5.17
C HIS A 107 4.12 9.12 -4.47
N ARG A 108 4.40 10.28 -3.86
CA ARG A 108 5.62 10.50 -3.08
C ARG A 108 5.72 9.54 -1.92
N ILE A 109 4.64 9.35 -1.16
CA ILE A 109 4.60 8.45 0.00
C ILE A 109 4.76 7.00 -0.44
N LEU A 110 4.02 6.57 -1.47
CA LEU A 110 4.16 5.22 -2.02
C LEU A 110 5.59 4.94 -2.48
N ARG A 111 6.24 5.91 -3.15
CA ARG A 111 7.64 5.74 -3.56
C ARG A 111 8.57 5.50 -2.36
N LEU A 112 8.45 6.30 -1.30
CA LEU A 112 9.26 6.12 -0.08
C LEU A 112 9.04 4.73 0.55
N ILE A 113 7.78 4.30 0.63
CA ILE A 113 7.41 2.99 1.20
C ILE A 113 7.99 1.84 0.38
N PHE A 114 7.77 1.86 -0.94
CA PHE A 114 8.21 0.78 -1.81
C PHE A 114 9.73 0.75 -1.96
N GLU A 115 10.42 1.88 -2.09
CA GLU A 115 11.89 1.93 -2.14
C GLU A 115 12.51 1.38 -0.86
N ALA A 116 11.95 1.72 0.31
CA ALA A 116 12.44 1.22 1.60
C ALA A 116 12.24 -0.31 1.73
N ALA A 117 11.06 -0.81 1.38
CA ALA A 117 10.73 -2.23 1.51
C ALA A 117 11.31 -3.11 0.39
N ARG A 118 11.77 -2.52 -0.72
CA ARG A 118 12.32 -3.21 -1.91
C ARG A 118 11.38 -4.25 -2.51
N VAL A 119 10.07 -3.99 -2.48
CA VAL A 119 9.05 -4.87 -3.07
C VAL A 119 8.72 -4.39 -4.49
N PRO A 120 8.77 -5.24 -5.52
CA PRO A 120 8.39 -4.86 -6.88
C PRO A 120 6.87 -4.73 -7.03
N ALA A 121 6.41 -3.71 -7.74
CA ALA A 121 5.01 -3.55 -8.08
C ALA A 121 4.79 -2.62 -9.28
N PHE A 122 3.72 -2.89 -10.03
CA PHE A 122 3.12 -1.93 -10.94
C PHE A 122 2.08 -1.09 -10.22
N VAL A 123 2.02 0.21 -10.53
CA VAL A 123 0.99 1.11 -10.02
C VAL A 123 0.30 1.81 -11.19
N VAL A 124 -0.95 1.43 -11.42
CA VAL A 124 -1.82 2.04 -12.42
C VAL A 124 -2.47 3.29 -11.80
N VAL A 125 -2.36 4.40 -12.52
CA VAL A 125 -2.74 5.72 -12.02
C VAL A 125 -4.14 6.10 -12.51
N VAL A 126 -5.08 6.19 -11.57
CA VAL A 126 -6.45 6.66 -11.82
C VAL A 126 -6.47 8.18 -11.75
N ASP A 127 -7.05 8.83 -12.76
CA ASP A 127 -7.22 10.28 -12.72
C ASP A 127 -8.33 10.65 -11.74
N THR A 128 -7.93 11.11 -10.55
CA THR A 128 -8.81 11.49 -9.44
C THR A 128 -8.76 12.98 -9.20
N ASN A 129 -8.37 13.76 -10.22
CA ASN A 129 -8.20 15.20 -10.12
C ASN A 129 -7.16 15.66 -9.07
N GLY A 130 -6.14 14.85 -8.79
CA GLY A 130 -5.09 15.20 -7.83
C GLY A 130 -5.49 14.98 -6.36
N LEU A 131 -6.70 14.44 -6.13
CA LEU A 131 -7.13 14.02 -4.81
C LEU A 131 -6.30 12.83 -4.33
N THR A 132 -5.92 12.85 -3.05
CA THR A 132 -5.35 11.70 -2.35
C THR A 132 -6.33 10.53 -2.39
N ALA A 133 -5.85 9.29 -2.25
CA ALA A 133 -6.65 8.09 -2.47
C ALA A 133 -7.93 8.02 -1.59
N ASP A 134 -7.82 8.42 -0.33
CA ASP A 134 -8.92 8.55 0.62
C ASP A 134 -9.96 9.59 0.19
N ASN A 135 -9.51 10.81 -0.15
CA ASN A 135 -10.37 11.88 -0.64
C ASN A 135 -11.02 11.54 -1.99
N ALA A 136 -10.31 10.85 -2.87
CA ALA A 136 -10.83 10.40 -4.15
C ALA A 136 -11.96 9.39 -3.98
N VAL A 137 -11.86 8.49 -3.00
CA VAL A 137 -12.94 7.55 -2.66
C VAL A 137 -14.10 8.30 -2.02
N ALA A 138 -13.84 9.14 -1.02
CA ALA A 138 -14.87 9.92 -0.33
C ALA A 138 -15.67 10.83 -1.27
N ALA A 139 -15.00 11.48 -2.23
CA ALA A 139 -15.62 12.34 -3.23
C ALA A 139 -16.25 11.57 -4.40
N GLY A 140 -16.15 10.23 -4.43
CA GLY A 140 -16.67 9.41 -5.53
C GLY A 140 -15.94 9.59 -6.86
N ALA A 141 -14.69 10.07 -6.84
CA ALA A 141 -13.86 10.22 -8.03
C ALA A 141 -13.22 8.88 -8.46
N PHE A 142 -13.02 7.95 -7.52
CA PHE A 142 -12.42 6.63 -7.78
C PHE A 142 -13.48 5.60 -8.28
N THR A 143 -14.08 5.87 -9.44
CA THR A 143 -15.22 5.09 -9.97
C THR A 143 -14.80 3.86 -10.78
N PRO A 144 -15.70 2.86 -10.98
CA PRO A 144 -15.44 1.73 -11.88
C PRO A 144 -15.08 2.14 -13.33
N MET A 145 -15.70 3.20 -13.85
CA MET A 145 -15.39 3.72 -15.18
C MET A 145 -14.01 4.38 -15.23
N ALA A 146 -13.66 5.16 -14.21
CA ALA A 146 -12.33 5.77 -14.11
C ALA A 146 -11.23 4.70 -14.03
N VAL A 147 -11.45 3.63 -13.26
CA VAL A 147 -10.54 2.48 -13.17
C VAL A 147 -10.41 1.76 -14.52
N MET A 148 -11.52 1.45 -15.20
CA MET A 148 -11.47 0.81 -16.52
C MET A 148 -10.64 1.62 -17.52
N LYS A 149 -10.87 2.94 -17.54
CA LYS A 149 -10.10 3.86 -18.39
C LYS A 149 -8.61 3.86 -18.03
N ALA A 150 -8.27 3.90 -16.74
CA ALA A 150 -6.88 3.86 -16.28
C ALA A 150 -6.16 2.56 -16.67
N ILE A 151 -6.83 1.41 -16.57
CA ILE A 151 -6.29 0.11 -17.02
C ILE A 151 -6.01 0.13 -18.53
N ALA A 152 -6.94 0.66 -19.33
CA ALA A 152 -6.75 0.75 -20.78
C ALA A 152 -5.58 1.70 -21.14
N ASP A 153 -5.59 2.90 -20.57
CA ASP A 153 -4.61 3.96 -20.88
C ASP A 153 -3.20 3.65 -20.39
N SER A 154 -3.06 2.86 -19.31
CA SER A 154 -1.76 2.46 -18.76
C SER A 154 -1.04 1.38 -19.56
N GLY A 155 -1.75 0.65 -20.43
CA GLY A 155 -1.19 -0.48 -21.17
C GLY A 155 -0.81 -1.69 -20.30
N ILE A 156 -1.23 -1.72 -19.02
CA ILE A 156 -0.86 -2.76 -18.05
C ILE A 156 -1.24 -4.18 -18.52
N ALA A 157 -2.31 -4.31 -19.30
CA ALA A 157 -2.77 -5.59 -19.84
C ALA A 157 -1.73 -6.33 -20.69
N GLY A 158 -0.75 -5.62 -21.27
CA GLY A 158 0.35 -6.21 -22.04
C GLY A 158 1.64 -6.40 -21.23
N ARG A 159 1.64 -6.09 -19.93
CA ARG A 159 2.82 -6.09 -19.06
C ARG A 159 2.74 -7.10 -17.91
N THR A 160 1.57 -7.67 -17.63
CA THR A 160 1.36 -8.66 -16.56
C THR A 160 0.80 -9.96 -17.12
N LEU A 161 1.20 -11.10 -16.52
CA LEU A 161 0.63 -12.41 -16.80
C LEU A 161 -0.75 -12.61 -16.18
N SER A 162 -1.10 -11.80 -15.17
CA SER A 162 -2.36 -11.94 -14.43
C SER A 162 -3.29 -10.76 -14.68
N ARG A 163 -4.60 -11.02 -14.82
CA ARG A 163 -5.63 -9.95 -14.85
C ARG A 163 -6.18 -9.66 -13.46
N ARG A 164 -5.27 -9.52 -12.48
CA ARG A 164 -5.58 -9.22 -11.07
C ARG A 164 -5.10 -7.81 -10.74
N ILE A 165 -5.96 -7.01 -10.12
CA ILE A 165 -5.65 -5.67 -9.64
C ILE A 165 -6.03 -5.52 -8.17
N ILE A 166 -5.21 -4.76 -7.44
CA ILE A 166 -5.41 -4.46 -6.02
C ILE A 166 -5.87 -3.00 -5.89
N ILE A 167 -7.05 -2.79 -5.32
CA ILE A 167 -7.59 -1.46 -5.03
C ILE A 167 -7.28 -1.04 -3.58
N PRO A 168 -7.26 0.27 -3.28
CA PRO A 168 -7.15 0.74 -1.89
C PRO A 168 -8.27 0.18 -1.02
N GLY A 169 -7.99 -0.15 0.24
CA GLY A 169 -8.98 -0.74 1.16
C GLY A 169 -10.23 0.13 1.37
N LEU A 170 -10.07 1.46 1.31
CA LEU A 170 -11.18 2.40 1.37
C LEU A 170 -12.18 2.23 0.21
N ALA A 171 -11.72 1.72 -0.94
CA ALA A 171 -12.56 1.49 -2.12
C ALA A 171 -13.28 0.13 -2.12
N HIS A 172 -13.23 -0.65 -1.02
CA HIS A 172 -13.78 -2.02 -0.95
C HIS A 172 -15.23 -2.13 -1.45
N ALA A 173 -16.08 -1.14 -1.13
CA ALA A 173 -17.49 -1.12 -1.52
C ALA A 173 -17.70 -1.12 -3.05
N SER A 174 -16.70 -0.67 -3.82
CA SER A 174 -16.76 -0.62 -5.28
C SER A 174 -16.23 -1.89 -5.96
N LYS A 175 -15.65 -2.84 -5.22
CA LYS A 175 -15.02 -4.07 -5.77
C LYS A 175 -15.90 -4.74 -6.82
N SER A 176 -17.10 -5.18 -6.45
CA SER A 176 -17.95 -5.98 -7.33
C SER A 176 -18.39 -5.21 -8.58
N ALA A 177 -18.53 -3.88 -8.49
CA ALA A 177 -18.82 -3.05 -9.65
C ALA A 177 -17.60 -2.94 -10.56
N MET A 178 -16.40 -2.72 -9.99
CA MET A 178 -15.14 -2.68 -10.72
C MET A 178 -14.85 -4.01 -11.44
N GLU A 179 -15.08 -5.16 -10.82
CA GLU A 179 -14.88 -6.47 -11.47
C GLU A 179 -15.77 -6.62 -12.70
N ARG A 180 -17.06 -6.28 -12.58
CA ARG A 180 -18.00 -6.35 -13.71
C ARG A 180 -17.60 -5.41 -14.85
N THR A 181 -17.20 -4.20 -14.51
CA THR A 181 -16.88 -3.13 -15.45
C THR A 181 -15.53 -3.38 -16.15
N THR A 182 -14.49 -3.75 -15.40
CA THR A 182 -13.14 -3.94 -15.93
C THR A 182 -12.93 -5.31 -16.55
N ARG A 183 -13.67 -6.34 -16.09
CA ARG A 183 -13.43 -7.76 -16.38
C ARG A 183 -12.09 -8.28 -15.85
N TRP A 184 -11.50 -7.58 -14.89
CA TRP A 184 -10.34 -8.02 -14.11
C TRP A 184 -10.80 -8.57 -12.76
N THR A 185 -10.02 -9.48 -12.19
CA THR A 185 -10.18 -9.88 -10.78
C THR A 185 -9.75 -8.71 -9.90
N VAL A 186 -10.62 -8.28 -8.99
CA VAL A 186 -10.32 -7.14 -8.11
C VAL A 186 -10.16 -7.65 -6.69
N GLU A 187 -9.07 -7.23 -6.09
CA GLU A 187 -8.73 -7.51 -4.70
C GLU A 187 -8.71 -6.24 -3.90
N VAL A 188 -9.17 -6.33 -2.66
CA VAL A 188 -9.18 -5.20 -1.72
C VAL A 188 -7.89 -5.25 -0.93
N GLY A 189 -7.00 -4.30 -1.18
CA GLY A 189 -5.78 -4.13 -0.40
C GLY A 189 -6.04 -3.46 0.95
N PRO A 190 -4.98 -3.15 1.71
CA PRO A 190 -5.09 -2.46 2.98
C PRO A 190 -5.58 -1.02 2.84
N VAL A 191 -6.06 -0.45 3.95
CA VAL A 191 -6.36 0.99 4.04
C VAL A 191 -5.07 1.79 4.09
N SER A 192 -4.10 1.35 4.89
CA SER A 192 -2.81 2.02 4.99
C SER A 192 -1.89 1.66 3.82
N GLY A 193 -1.28 2.67 3.21
CA GLY A 193 -0.21 2.45 2.23
C GLY A 193 1.03 1.78 2.83
N PHE A 194 1.26 1.95 4.14
CA PHE A 194 2.41 1.36 4.84
C PHE A 194 2.27 -0.17 4.96
N GLU A 195 1.05 -0.70 4.91
CA GLU A 195 0.81 -2.14 4.91
C GLU A 195 1.09 -2.79 3.54
N LEU A 196 1.12 -2.04 2.44
CA LEU A 196 1.18 -2.60 1.09
C LEU A 196 2.37 -3.56 0.88
N PRO A 197 3.61 -3.24 1.28
CA PRO A 197 4.70 -4.19 1.10
C PRO A 197 4.51 -5.49 1.90
N LEU A 198 3.95 -5.40 3.12
CA LEU A 198 3.70 -6.54 4.00
C LEU A 198 2.58 -7.41 3.41
N TYR A 199 1.51 -6.76 2.93
CA TYR A 199 0.39 -7.39 2.23
C TYR A 199 0.86 -8.19 1.02
N LEU A 200 1.66 -7.55 0.16
CA LEU A 200 2.16 -8.18 -1.05
C LEU A 200 3.11 -9.35 -0.77
N LEU A 201 3.91 -9.30 0.29
CA LEU A 201 4.79 -10.40 0.67
C LEU A 201 4.07 -11.59 1.32
N LYS A 202 2.89 -11.36 1.91
CA LYS A 202 2.09 -12.42 2.53
C LYS A 202 1.31 -13.24 1.50
N GLU A 203 0.85 -12.60 0.43
CA GLU A 203 0.04 -13.19 -0.64
C GLU A 203 0.87 -13.87 -1.75
N GLN A 204 2.18 -14.04 -1.54
CA GLN A 204 3.14 -14.65 -2.48
C GLN A 204 3.57 -16.05 -2.07
#